data_AF-A0A946TJT0-F1
#
_entry.id   AF-A0A946TJT0-F1
#
_cell.length_a   1.000
_cell.length_b   1.000
_cell.length_c   1.000
_cell.angle_alpha   90.00
_cell.angle_beta   90.00
_cell.angle_gamma   90.00
#
_symmetry.space_group_name_H-M   'P 1'
#
loop_
_entity.id
_entity.type
_entity.pdbx_description
1 polymer ?
#
loop_
_entity_poly.entity_id
_entity_poly.type
_entity_poly.pdbx_seq_one_letter_code
_entity_poly.pdbx_strand_id
1 'polypeptide(L)'
;MADYSKEAVIDVKFDPQLSKKTIFSLSGDAFLSKGRLWCDDNTADIAKLIDNPELFSWRMVVNPDSLTEKFWTTTGIVKSCSATAGTVTMDGFSIYVNGVLDDPIIAGEDNEIVGRATGSFTYTAIEIGSGLHGSVSVFQVFKTVINVNETLNKYEKKEFKEHLNTDNRILSVDGRDGIIGNRLEGDIVGSDLITNGGFDTDSDWTKGTGWTIVDGKAVSTASTANLVQDDSVISEDKTYIVTYTISDYAGGSVRVELGNDSAAGVERSSNGTFTEVLVASAAEFIQFDGRTAFTGKIDNVSVHEIIPAVTNTSVVSVRDGSIRANYYNGSTSKLDCGNYDDLTGEKSILAWVKPYSGGGNGAGRIFSNGKLEIIIAPSSLDGTNVYGLTSAGGGAWAETADNVITFFKWVLLGFSRESDGTTNVYLNGVLSGSADQASGTVAAGTTNILIGDRDADDRGFLGLEDQIRVENGLLTAQQHMQIFTSERGQYNV
;
A
#
# COMPACT_ATOMS: atom_id res chain seq x y z
N MET A 1 13.84 2.98 2.94
CA MET A 1 12.61 3.26 3.71
C MET A 1 12.68 4.68 4.26
N ALA A 2 11.62 5.47 4.13
CA ALA A 2 11.52 6.75 4.84
C ALA A 2 11.48 6.45 6.33
N ASP A 3 12.51 6.89 7.03
CA ASP A 3 12.62 6.78 8.47
C ASP A 3 11.75 7.90 9.07
N TYR A 4 10.53 7.58 9.49
CA TYR A 4 9.60 8.56 10.06
C TYR A 4 10.16 9.25 11.31
N SER A 5 11.20 8.71 11.96
CA SER A 5 11.89 9.44 13.03
C SER A 5 12.51 10.76 12.57
N LYS A 6 12.74 10.92 11.26
CA LYS A 6 13.26 12.15 10.65
C LYS A 6 12.19 13.21 10.41
N GLU A 7 10.92 12.79 10.33
CA GLU A 7 9.77 13.67 10.10
C GLU A 7 9.01 13.99 11.40
N ALA A 8 9.15 13.10 12.40
CA ALA A 8 8.61 13.29 13.73
C ALA A 8 9.33 14.45 14.43
N VAL A 9 8.54 15.34 15.01
CA VAL A 9 9.06 16.43 15.86
C VAL A 9 9.22 16.02 17.30
N ILE A 10 8.51 14.97 17.70
CA ILE A 10 8.79 14.22 18.92
C ILE A 10 8.93 12.78 18.48
N ASP A 11 10.11 12.20 18.70
CA ASP A 11 10.40 10.77 18.49
C ASP A 11 10.88 10.16 19.80
N VAL A 12 9.97 9.48 20.51
CA VAL A 12 10.30 8.89 21.81
C VAL A 12 10.83 7.48 21.61
N LYS A 13 12.12 7.31 21.88
CA LYS A 13 12.76 6.00 22.02
C LYS A 13 12.79 5.64 23.49
N PHE A 14 11.99 4.67 23.92
CA PHE A 14 11.90 4.21 25.31
C PHE A 14 13.09 3.33 25.73
N ASP A 15 14.29 3.81 25.44
CA ASP A 15 15.56 3.20 25.85
C ASP A 15 16.10 3.95 27.08
N PRO A 16 16.42 3.27 28.19
CA PRO A 16 16.97 3.89 29.40
C PRO A 16 18.16 4.84 29.17
N GLN A 17 18.94 4.65 28.10
CA GLN A 17 20.10 5.47 27.76
C GLN A 17 19.77 6.64 26.81
N LEU A 18 18.74 6.53 25.97
CA LEU A 18 18.41 7.52 24.92
C LEU A 18 17.20 8.39 25.26
N SER A 19 16.29 7.92 26.12
CA SER A 19 15.04 8.61 26.49
C SER A 19 15.23 10.02 27.07
N LYS A 20 16.40 10.33 27.63
CA LYS A 20 16.69 11.64 28.26
C LYS A 20 16.65 12.84 27.30
N LYS A 21 16.64 12.59 25.99
CA LYS A 21 16.56 13.65 24.97
C LYS A 21 15.13 14.11 24.67
N THR A 22 14.13 13.28 24.97
CA THR A 22 12.72 13.55 24.65
C THR A 22 11.78 13.42 25.86
N ILE A 23 12.14 12.67 26.91
CA ILE A 23 11.40 12.57 28.17
C ILE A 23 11.98 13.57 29.19
N PHE A 24 11.14 14.49 29.66
CA PHE A 24 11.47 15.49 30.68
C PHE A 24 11.54 14.86 32.07
N SER A 25 10.55 14.04 32.43
CA SER A 25 10.48 13.35 33.72
C SER A 25 9.67 12.06 33.64
N LEU A 26 10.03 11.11 34.50
CA LEU A 26 9.17 9.98 34.87
C LEU A 26 8.60 10.26 36.27
N SER A 27 7.36 9.86 36.50
CA SER A 27 6.67 9.96 37.78
C SER A 27 6.02 8.61 38.14
N GLY A 28 5.69 8.43 39.42
CA GLY A 28 5.14 7.17 39.92
C GLY A 28 6.18 6.05 39.89
N ASP A 29 5.72 4.84 39.59
CA ASP A 29 6.51 3.63 39.43
C ASP A 29 6.82 3.32 37.95
N ALA A 30 6.49 4.26 37.04
CA ALA A 30 6.78 4.11 35.61
C ALA A 30 8.28 3.89 35.35
N PHE A 31 8.61 2.84 34.61
CA PHE A 31 9.99 2.48 34.33
C PHE A 31 10.23 2.13 32.86
N LEU A 32 11.49 2.28 32.44
CA LEU A 32 11.92 1.94 31.09
C LEU A 32 12.63 0.58 31.09
N SER A 33 12.18 -0.34 30.25
CA SER A 33 12.82 -1.65 30.09
C SER A 33 12.55 -2.24 28.72
N LYS A 34 13.59 -2.81 28.09
CA LYS A 34 13.53 -3.48 26.78
C LYS A 34 12.91 -2.62 25.67
N GLY A 35 13.21 -1.32 25.66
CA GLY A 35 12.68 -0.42 24.63
C GLY A 35 11.21 -0.01 24.83
N ARG A 36 10.68 -0.13 26.06
CA ARG A 36 9.29 0.20 26.41
C ARG A 36 9.23 1.04 27.68
N LEU A 37 8.23 1.91 27.77
CA LEU A 37 7.71 2.45 29.02
C LEU A 37 6.70 1.46 29.59
N TRP A 38 6.87 1.08 30.84
CA TRP A 38 5.94 0.25 31.59
C TRP A 38 5.19 1.11 32.61
N CYS A 39 3.88 0.93 32.68
CA CYS A 39 2.96 1.64 33.57
C CYS A 39 2.04 0.60 34.25
N ASP A 40 1.78 0.76 35.54
CA ASP A 40 0.96 -0.18 36.33
C ASP A 40 -0.08 0.56 37.20
N ASP A 41 -0.36 1.85 36.94
CA ASP A 41 -1.31 2.63 37.73
C ASP A 41 -2.12 3.67 36.94
N ASN A 42 -3.32 3.95 37.46
CA ASN A 42 -4.42 4.68 36.83
C ASN A 42 -4.19 6.19 36.63
N THR A 43 -3.16 6.82 37.22
CA THR A 43 -2.84 8.24 36.97
C THR A 43 -1.40 8.68 37.31
N ALA A 44 -0.63 7.92 38.09
CA ALA A 44 0.65 8.38 38.62
C ALA A 44 1.86 8.00 37.74
N ASP A 45 1.76 6.89 37.01
CA ASP A 45 2.83 6.28 36.22
C ASP A 45 2.94 6.92 34.85
N ILE A 46 3.63 8.06 34.79
CA ILE A 46 3.69 8.88 33.57
C ILE A 46 5.10 9.18 33.09
N ALA A 47 5.26 9.27 31.77
CA ALA A 47 6.37 9.94 31.12
C ALA A 47 5.92 11.28 30.55
N LYS A 48 6.49 12.36 31.09
CA LYS A 48 6.24 13.73 30.62
C LYS A 48 7.27 14.09 29.56
N LEU A 49 6.83 14.57 28.39
CA LEU A 49 7.71 14.86 27.25
C LEU A 49 8.25 16.30 27.26
N ILE A 50 9.42 16.50 26.66
CA ILE A 50 9.98 17.82 26.33
C ILE A 50 9.25 18.35 25.08
N ASP A 51 8.78 19.61 25.13
CA ASP A 51 7.69 20.09 24.28
C ASP A 51 8.11 20.72 22.93
N ASN A 52 7.20 20.65 21.96
CA ASN A 52 7.07 21.46 20.75
C ASN A 52 5.55 21.71 20.54
N PRO A 53 4.99 22.83 21.02
CA PRO A 53 3.57 22.98 21.36
C PRO A 53 2.65 23.20 20.16
N GLU A 54 2.54 22.19 19.29
CA GLU A 54 1.52 22.11 18.26
C GLU A 54 1.32 20.65 17.83
N LEU A 55 0.08 20.16 17.86
CA LEU A 55 -0.25 18.78 17.54
C LEU A 55 -1.12 18.69 16.28
N PHE A 56 -0.64 17.96 15.27
CA PHE A 56 -1.38 17.68 14.03
C PHE A 56 -1.71 16.20 13.85
N SER A 57 -0.77 15.32 14.18
CA SER A 57 -0.97 13.87 14.16
C SER A 57 0.02 13.20 15.10
N TRP A 58 -0.32 11.99 15.53
CA TRP A 58 0.51 11.22 16.43
C TRP A 58 0.38 9.72 16.15
N ARG A 59 1.38 8.98 16.59
CA ARG A 59 1.46 7.53 16.52
C ARG A 59 1.92 6.98 17.85
N MET A 60 1.28 5.91 18.31
CA MET A 60 1.63 5.17 19.51
C MET A 60 1.60 3.67 19.22
N VAL A 61 2.50 2.90 19.84
CA VAL A 61 2.32 1.44 19.95
C VAL A 61 2.17 1.09 21.42
N VAL A 62 1.01 0.57 21.79
CA VAL A 62 0.63 0.26 23.17
C VAL A 62 0.22 -1.19 23.31
N ASN A 63 0.65 -1.83 24.39
CA ASN A 63 0.19 -3.14 24.82
C ASN A 63 -0.57 -2.96 26.14
N PRO A 64 -1.90 -2.80 26.08
CA PRO A 64 -2.74 -2.59 27.26
C PRO A 64 -3.18 -3.91 27.87
N ASP A 65 -3.30 -3.97 29.18
CA ASP A 65 -3.75 -5.18 29.89
C ASP A 65 -5.27 -5.38 29.80
N SER A 66 -6.02 -4.35 29.42
CA SER A 66 -7.48 -4.40 29.27
C SER A 66 -7.99 -3.62 28.06
N LEU A 67 -9.30 -3.77 27.78
CA LEU A 67 -10.00 -3.03 26.74
C LEU A 67 -10.46 -1.63 27.19
N THR A 68 -10.20 -1.24 28.44
CA THR A 68 -10.60 0.06 28.98
C THR A 68 -9.42 0.70 29.70
N GLU A 69 -8.65 1.49 28.97
CA GLU A 69 -7.41 2.11 29.44
C GLU A 69 -7.34 3.56 28.97
N LYS A 70 -6.57 4.40 29.67
CA LYS A 70 -6.19 5.73 29.19
C LYS A 70 -4.73 5.70 28.78
N PHE A 71 -4.42 6.11 27.56
CA PHE A 71 -3.08 5.96 27.02
C PHE A 71 -2.19 7.16 27.33
N TRP A 72 -2.70 8.35 27.08
CA TRP A 72 -1.97 9.60 27.30
C TRP A 72 -2.90 10.81 27.29
N THR A 73 -2.44 11.91 27.89
CA THR A 73 -3.19 13.17 27.97
C THR A 73 -2.31 14.37 27.65
N THR A 74 -2.92 15.49 27.25
CA THR A 74 -2.25 16.79 27.13
C THR A 74 -2.56 17.69 28.33
N THR A 75 -1.59 18.54 28.70
CA THR A 75 -1.80 19.66 29.63
C THR A 75 -2.06 20.96 28.85
N GLY A 76 -2.77 21.93 29.45
CA GLY A 76 -3.17 23.18 28.80
C GLY A 76 -4.57 23.06 28.19
N ILE A 77 -4.65 22.81 26.88
CA ILE A 77 -5.88 22.30 26.26
C ILE A 77 -5.89 20.79 26.49
N VAL A 78 -6.77 20.33 27.38
CA VAL A 78 -6.82 18.90 27.77
C VAL A 78 -7.53 18.10 26.68
N LYS A 79 -6.78 17.17 26.10
CA LYS A 79 -7.27 16.09 25.25
C LYS A 79 -6.74 14.78 25.83
N SER A 80 -7.56 13.75 25.77
CA SER A 80 -7.23 12.43 26.32
C SER A 80 -7.46 11.39 25.25
N CYS A 81 -6.45 10.55 25.02
CA CYS A 81 -6.60 9.35 24.21
C CYS A 81 -6.90 8.17 25.13
N SER A 82 -8.04 7.52 24.95
CA SER A 82 -8.49 6.43 25.81
C SER A 82 -9.32 5.40 25.07
N ALA A 83 -9.21 4.15 25.49
CA ALA A 83 -10.08 3.05 25.08
C ALA A 83 -11.24 2.86 26.08
N THR A 84 -12.42 2.54 25.57
CA THR A 84 -13.53 2.02 26.38
C THR A 84 -14.18 0.87 25.63
N ALA A 85 -14.22 -0.31 26.27
CA ALA A 85 -14.66 -1.55 25.61
C ALA A 85 -13.96 -1.82 24.25
N GLY A 86 -12.68 -1.43 24.15
CA GLY A 86 -11.82 -1.64 22.99
C GLY A 86 -11.77 -0.44 22.05
N THR A 87 -12.83 0.37 21.98
CA THR A 87 -12.88 1.53 21.08
C THR A 87 -12.03 2.67 21.61
N VAL A 88 -11.06 3.11 20.81
CA VAL A 88 -10.18 4.23 21.13
C VAL A 88 -10.77 5.54 20.66
N THR A 89 -10.76 6.55 21.52
CA THR A 89 -11.29 7.88 21.20
C THR A 89 -10.34 8.97 21.66
N MET A 90 -10.30 10.07 20.90
CA MET A 90 -9.69 11.33 21.29
C MET A 90 -10.44 12.47 20.59
N ASP A 91 -10.94 13.43 21.36
CA ASP A 91 -11.76 14.52 20.81
C ASP A 91 -10.99 15.39 19.80
N GLY A 92 -11.55 15.57 18.61
CA GLY A 92 -10.89 16.28 17.50
C GLY A 92 -9.92 15.42 16.68
N PHE A 93 -10.00 14.09 16.78
CA PHE A 93 -9.19 13.17 15.99
C PHE A 93 -10.04 12.08 15.34
N SER A 94 -9.63 11.67 14.13
CA SER A 94 -9.96 10.34 13.59
C SER A 94 -8.92 9.34 14.09
N ILE A 95 -9.36 8.21 14.63
CA ILE A 95 -8.48 7.23 15.27
C ILE A 95 -8.40 5.97 14.41
N TYR A 96 -7.18 5.54 14.12
CA TYR A 96 -6.90 4.28 13.42
C TYR A 96 -6.18 3.37 14.40
N VAL A 97 -6.69 2.16 14.58
CA VAL A 97 -6.05 1.11 15.37
C VAL A 97 -5.67 -0.01 14.42
N ASN A 98 -4.39 -0.41 14.44
CA ASN A 98 -3.80 -1.40 13.55
C ASN A 98 -4.17 -1.15 12.07
N GLY A 99 -4.13 0.12 11.69
CA GLY A 99 -4.44 0.58 10.34
C GLY A 99 -5.92 0.71 9.98
N VAL A 100 -6.84 0.39 10.87
CA VAL A 100 -8.29 0.47 10.59
C VAL A 100 -8.94 1.58 11.41
N LEU A 101 -9.77 2.39 10.75
CA LEU A 101 -10.53 3.47 11.41
C LEU A 101 -11.46 2.89 12.49
N ASP A 102 -11.39 3.43 13.70
CA ASP A 102 -12.21 3.12 14.88
C ASP A 102 -12.19 1.65 15.34
N ASP A 103 -11.18 0.90 14.92
CA ASP A 103 -11.04 -0.51 15.24
C ASP A 103 -10.70 -0.73 16.73
N PRO A 104 -11.20 -1.80 17.37
CA PRO A 104 -10.92 -2.02 18.78
C PRO A 104 -9.47 -2.48 19.00
N ILE A 105 -8.87 -2.02 20.09
CA ILE A 105 -7.63 -2.60 20.61
C ILE A 105 -7.85 -4.04 21.09
N ILE A 106 -6.75 -4.79 21.18
CA ILE A 106 -6.68 -6.14 21.74
C ILE A 106 -5.84 -6.09 23.03
N ALA A 107 -6.41 -6.56 24.13
CA ALA A 107 -5.70 -6.62 25.41
C ALA A 107 -4.59 -7.68 25.39
N GLY A 108 -3.42 -7.36 25.93
CA GLY A 108 -2.23 -8.22 26.00
C GLY A 108 -1.41 -8.26 24.70
N GLU A 109 -1.83 -7.55 23.66
CA GLU A 109 -1.14 -7.48 22.37
C GLU A 109 -0.68 -6.05 22.04
N ASP A 110 0.34 -5.93 21.18
CA ASP A 110 0.77 -4.63 20.70
C ASP A 110 -0.26 -4.08 19.71
N ASN A 111 -0.80 -2.91 20.01
CA ASN A 111 -1.73 -2.18 19.18
C ASN A 111 -1.06 -0.90 18.70
N GLU A 112 -0.97 -0.73 17.38
CA GLU A 112 -0.57 0.53 16.78
C GLU A 112 -1.77 1.46 16.69
N ILE A 113 -1.67 2.64 17.27
CA ILE A 113 -2.74 3.64 17.28
C ILE A 113 -2.23 4.92 16.63
N VAL A 114 -2.94 5.39 15.61
CA VAL A 114 -2.66 6.64 14.91
C VAL A 114 -3.83 7.58 15.05
N GLY A 115 -3.59 8.78 15.58
CA GLY A 115 -4.58 9.84 15.63
C GLY A 115 -4.28 10.91 14.59
N ARG A 116 -5.24 11.18 13.71
CA ARG A 116 -5.20 12.32 12.77
C ARG A 116 -6.06 13.45 13.29
N ALA A 117 -5.48 14.63 13.51
CA ALA A 117 -6.26 15.76 13.99
C ALA A 117 -7.20 16.28 12.89
N THR A 118 -8.40 16.70 13.29
CA THR A 118 -9.35 17.42 12.42
C THR A 118 -9.10 18.93 12.40
N GLY A 119 -8.16 19.40 13.23
CA GLY A 119 -7.63 20.76 13.29
C GLY A 119 -6.44 20.82 14.26
N SER A 120 -5.54 21.81 14.12
CA SER A 120 -4.41 21.93 15.04
C SER A 120 -4.81 22.55 16.38
N PHE A 121 -4.09 22.20 17.43
CA PHE A 121 -4.19 22.88 18.72
C PHE A 121 -2.86 22.86 19.45
N THR A 122 -2.74 23.78 20.41
CA THR A 122 -1.57 23.92 21.26
C THR A 122 -1.80 23.22 22.59
N TYR A 123 -0.72 22.72 23.17
CA TYR A 123 -0.69 22.11 24.49
C TYR A 123 0.57 22.60 25.23
N THR A 124 0.68 22.28 26.52
CA THR A 124 1.87 22.66 27.33
C THR A 124 2.69 21.48 27.80
N ALA A 125 2.12 20.27 27.73
CA ALA A 125 2.84 19.01 27.89
C ALA A 125 2.03 17.84 27.33
N ILE A 126 2.73 16.73 27.05
CA ILE A 126 2.15 15.40 26.83
C ILE A 126 2.59 14.49 27.98
N GLU A 127 1.63 13.76 28.54
CA GLU A 127 1.82 12.80 29.63
C GLU A 127 1.40 11.41 29.15
N ILE A 128 2.40 10.61 28.76
CA ILE A 128 2.22 9.22 28.32
C ILE A 128 2.05 8.33 29.54
N GLY A 129 1.13 7.37 29.51
CA GLY A 129 0.89 6.41 30.58
C GLY A 129 -0.14 6.85 31.61
N SER A 130 -0.73 8.04 31.43
CA SER A 130 -1.72 8.63 32.33
C SER A 130 -3.02 7.82 32.39
N GLY A 131 -2.98 6.71 33.14
CA GLY A 131 -4.06 5.74 33.29
C GLY A 131 -3.97 4.49 32.43
N LEU A 132 -2.75 4.08 32.10
CA LEU A 132 -2.46 2.85 31.36
C LEU A 132 -1.97 1.78 32.33
N HIS A 133 -2.59 0.60 32.31
CA HIS A 133 -1.94 -0.64 32.71
C HIS A 133 -1.40 -1.36 31.47
N GLY A 134 -0.07 -1.51 31.42
CA GLY A 134 0.61 -2.15 30.31
C GLY A 134 1.87 -1.42 29.88
N SER A 135 2.13 -1.35 28.57
CA SER A 135 3.37 -0.78 28.07
C SER A 135 3.24 0.00 26.77
N VAL A 136 4.13 0.98 26.56
CA VAL A 136 4.25 1.75 25.33
C VAL A 136 5.64 1.54 24.74
N SER A 137 5.72 1.14 23.47
CA SER A 137 7.01 0.90 22.77
C SER A 137 7.36 1.99 21.77
N VAL A 138 6.38 2.78 21.33
CA VAL A 138 6.58 3.90 20.39
C VAL A 138 5.64 5.05 20.76
N PHE A 139 6.15 6.29 20.73
CA PHE A 139 5.32 7.48 20.71
C PHE A 139 5.96 8.56 19.83
N GLN A 140 5.21 9.04 18.84
CA GLN A 140 5.69 10.00 17.85
C GLN A 140 4.65 11.09 17.59
N VAL A 141 5.10 12.33 17.39
CA VAL A 141 4.27 13.48 17.03
C VAL A 141 4.80 14.13 15.76
N PHE A 142 3.88 14.57 14.89
CA PHE A 142 4.18 15.10 13.57
C PHE A 142 3.66 16.54 13.42
N LYS A 143 4.38 17.33 12.61
CA LYS A 143 4.04 18.73 12.28
C LYS A 143 3.00 18.89 11.18
N THR A 144 2.55 17.79 10.59
CA THR A 144 1.58 17.76 9.50
C THR A 144 0.54 16.68 9.78
N VAL A 145 -0.61 16.78 9.09
CA VAL A 145 -1.59 15.69 9.10
C VAL A 145 -0.98 14.52 8.33
N ILE A 146 -0.85 13.38 9.00
CA ILE A 146 -0.36 12.16 8.36
C ILE A 146 -1.40 11.66 7.35
N ASN A 147 -0.97 11.38 6.12
CA ASN A 147 -1.80 10.70 5.12
C ASN A 147 -1.80 9.20 5.40
N VAL A 148 -2.93 8.69 5.89
CA VAL A 148 -3.06 7.31 6.35
C VAL A 148 -2.83 6.28 5.24
N ASN A 149 -3.12 6.63 3.98
CA ASN A 149 -2.89 5.75 2.83
C ASN A 149 -1.39 5.56 2.51
N GLU A 150 -0.50 6.43 3.00
CA GLU A 150 0.95 6.36 2.74
C GLU A 150 1.75 5.88 3.96
N THR A 151 1.15 5.86 5.17
CA THR A 151 1.88 5.61 6.44
C THR A 151 1.46 4.37 7.20
N LEU A 152 0.33 3.75 6.87
CA LEU A 152 -0.03 2.44 7.43
C LEU A 152 0.73 1.28 6.77
N ASN A 153 1.36 1.51 5.63
CA ASN A 153 2.04 0.47 4.83
C ASN A 153 3.41 0.01 5.38
N LYS A 154 3.86 0.44 6.56
CA LYS A 154 5.27 0.21 6.96
C LYS A 154 5.54 -0.34 8.37
N TYR A 155 4.55 -0.86 9.10
CA TYR A 155 4.84 -1.40 10.43
C TYR A 155 4.08 -2.67 10.82
N GLU A 156 4.26 -3.73 10.04
CA GLU A 156 4.66 -4.97 10.71
C GLU A 156 6.15 -5.17 10.50
N LYS A 157 6.85 -5.27 11.63
CA LYS A 157 8.08 -6.02 11.77
C LYS A 157 7.80 -7.51 11.54
N LYS A 158 7.16 -7.86 10.43
CA LYS A 158 7.50 -9.08 9.73
C LYS A 158 8.97 -8.88 9.44
N GLU A 159 9.82 -9.68 10.09
CA GLU A 159 10.92 -10.23 9.31
C GLU A 159 10.34 -10.43 7.91
N PHE A 160 10.98 -9.83 6.90
CA PHE A 160 11.03 -10.47 5.62
C PHE A 160 11.38 -11.94 5.94
N LYS A 161 10.35 -12.77 6.21
CA LYS A 161 10.21 -14.00 5.50
C LYS A 161 10.19 -13.47 4.09
N GLU A 162 11.38 -13.41 3.51
CA GLU A 162 11.59 -13.90 2.19
C GLU A 162 10.48 -14.93 1.88
N HIS A 163 9.29 -14.48 1.46
CA HIS A 163 8.97 -14.79 0.10
C HIS A 163 9.99 -13.98 -0.66
N LEU A 164 11.11 -14.64 -0.93
CA LEU A 164 12.08 -14.13 -1.86
C LEU A 164 11.26 -13.58 -3.03
N ASN A 165 11.55 -12.36 -3.46
CA ASN A 165 11.19 -11.94 -4.80
C ASN A 165 12.10 -12.72 -5.78
N THR A 166 11.86 -14.04 -5.84
CA THR A 166 12.35 -14.99 -6.83
C THR A 166 11.20 -15.66 -7.59
N ASP A 167 9.94 -15.38 -7.21
CA ASP A 167 8.80 -16.27 -7.50
C ASP A 167 7.77 -15.67 -8.46
N ASN A 168 8.15 -14.77 -9.37
CA ASN A 168 7.25 -14.38 -10.45
C ASN A 168 5.92 -13.71 -9.98
N ARG A 169 5.77 -13.27 -8.72
CA ARG A 169 4.49 -12.72 -8.21
C ARG A 169 4.26 -11.29 -8.70
N ILE A 170 3.06 -11.02 -9.21
CA ILE A 170 2.64 -9.74 -9.78
C ILE A 170 1.78 -8.94 -8.80
N LEU A 171 0.86 -9.61 -8.09
CA LEU A 171 -0.07 -8.96 -7.16
C LEU A 171 -0.15 -9.75 -5.86
N SER A 172 -0.25 -9.04 -4.72
CA SER A 172 -0.54 -9.64 -3.42
C SER A 172 -1.33 -8.68 -2.55
N VAL A 173 -2.66 -8.81 -2.51
CA VAL A 173 -3.53 -8.00 -1.65
C VAL A 173 -4.09 -8.87 -0.52
N ASP A 174 -3.83 -8.46 0.71
CA ASP A 174 -4.10 -9.24 1.93
C ASP A 174 -4.58 -8.30 3.04
N GLY A 175 -5.75 -8.59 3.62
CA GLY A 175 -6.37 -7.78 4.67
C GLY A 175 -6.19 -8.32 6.09
N ARG A 176 -5.43 -9.42 6.30
CA ARG A 176 -5.36 -10.14 7.59
C ARG A 176 -4.82 -9.35 8.77
N ASP A 177 -3.97 -8.37 8.52
CA ASP A 177 -3.42 -7.46 9.54
C ASP A 177 -4.24 -6.16 9.68
N GLY A 178 -5.34 -6.03 8.94
CA GLY A 178 -6.15 -4.81 8.94
C GLY A 178 -5.71 -3.77 7.93
N ILE A 179 -4.60 -4.00 7.23
CA ILE A 179 -4.07 -3.06 6.26
C ILE A 179 -4.58 -3.46 4.88
N ILE A 180 -5.28 -2.54 4.23
CA ILE A 180 -5.73 -2.70 2.84
C ILE A 180 -4.65 -2.14 1.93
N GLY A 181 -3.95 -3.00 1.21
CA GLY A 181 -2.94 -2.59 0.24
C GLY A 181 -2.33 -3.75 -0.52
N ASN A 182 -1.56 -3.41 -1.55
CA ASN A 182 -0.73 -4.39 -2.25
C ASN A 182 0.60 -4.52 -1.51
N ARG A 183 0.97 -5.75 -1.15
CA ARG A 183 2.22 -6.05 -0.44
C ARG A 183 3.47 -5.82 -1.27
N LEU A 184 3.30 -5.63 -2.58
CA LEU A 184 4.37 -5.35 -3.54
C LEU A 184 4.45 -3.86 -3.91
N GLU A 185 3.72 -2.98 -3.23
CA GLU A 185 3.78 -1.53 -3.48
C GLU A 185 5.22 -1.00 -3.42
N GLY A 186 5.63 -0.28 -4.47
CA GLY A 186 6.97 0.29 -4.62
C GLY A 186 8.01 -0.65 -5.20
N ASP A 187 7.69 -1.92 -5.44
CA ASP A 187 8.60 -2.85 -6.13
C ASP A 187 8.79 -2.43 -7.58
N ILE A 188 10.02 -2.60 -8.07
CA ILE A 188 10.41 -2.30 -9.45
C ILE A 188 9.78 -3.32 -10.40
N VAL A 189 9.21 -2.80 -11.48
CA VAL A 189 8.70 -3.57 -12.63
C VAL A 189 9.67 -3.38 -13.79
N GLY A 190 10.21 -4.50 -14.30
CA GLY A 190 11.12 -4.47 -15.44
C GLY A 190 12.52 -3.91 -15.14
N SER A 191 13.18 -3.39 -16.18
CA SER A 191 14.55 -2.83 -16.12
C SER A 191 14.55 -1.31 -15.96
N ASP A 192 15.75 -0.71 -15.85
CA ASP A 192 15.88 0.76 -15.98
C ASP A 192 15.44 1.16 -17.39
N LEU A 193 14.69 2.26 -17.45
CA LEU A 193 14.12 2.81 -18.66
C LEU A 193 14.98 3.94 -19.24
N ILE A 194 15.96 4.43 -18.48
CA ILE A 194 16.87 5.49 -18.95
C ILE A 194 18.03 4.90 -19.73
N THR A 195 18.28 5.50 -20.90
CA THR A 195 19.53 5.28 -21.64
C THR A 195 20.53 6.37 -21.32
N ASN A 196 21.82 6.01 -21.20
CA ASN A 196 22.90 6.96 -20.91
C ASN A 196 22.65 7.85 -19.65
N GLY A 197 22.07 7.27 -18.58
CA GLY A 197 21.80 8.00 -17.33
C GLY A 197 23.06 8.45 -16.58
N GLY A 198 24.21 7.85 -16.91
CA GLY A 198 25.54 8.27 -16.46
C GLY A 198 26.19 9.37 -17.32
N PHE A 199 25.57 9.75 -18.45
CA PHE A 199 26.09 10.75 -19.39
C PHE A 199 27.52 10.47 -19.91
N ASP A 200 27.86 9.19 -20.10
CA ASP A 200 29.16 8.73 -20.61
C ASP A 200 29.37 9.13 -22.08
N THR A 201 28.28 9.28 -22.83
CA THR A 201 28.27 9.74 -24.22
C THR A 201 27.55 11.09 -24.35
N ASP A 202 28.00 11.92 -25.30
CA ASP A 202 27.31 13.18 -25.67
C ASP A 202 26.15 12.94 -26.67
N SER A 203 25.53 11.76 -26.58
CA SER A 203 24.39 11.29 -27.36
C SER A 203 23.21 10.95 -26.43
N ASP A 204 22.06 10.58 -26.99
CA ASP A 204 20.89 10.04 -26.25
C ASP A 204 20.06 11.05 -25.45
N TRP A 205 20.60 12.24 -25.19
CA TRP A 205 19.87 13.37 -24.63
C TRP A 205 19.87 14.58 -25.57
N THR A 206 18.68 15.13 -25.82
CA THR A 206 18.50 16.39 -26.54
C THR A 206 18.74 17.56 -25.60
N LYS A 207 19.79 18.33 -25.90
CA LYS A 207 20.23 19.48 -25.10
C LYS A 207 19.52 20.75 -25.56
N GLY A 208 18.70 21.35 -24.69
CA GLY A 208 18.24 22.72 -24.85
C GLY A 208 19.37 23.73 -24.68
N THR A 209 19.16 24.97 -25.10
CA THR A 209 20.13 26.06 -24.95
C THR A 209 20.60 26.18 -23.49
N GLY A 210 21.91 26.19 -23.27
CA GLY A 210 22.50 26.28 -21.93
C GLY A 210 22.87 24.92 -21.31
N TRP A 211 22.53 23.80 -21.96
CA TRP A 211 22.96 22.45 -21.58
C TRP A 211 24.09 21.93 -22.46
N THR A 212 25.03 21.20 -21.84
CA THR A 212 26.09 20.43 -22.51
C THR A 212 26.28 19.10 -21.80
N ILE A 213 26.84 18.07 -22.45
CA ILE A 213 27.29 16.86 -21.76
C ILE A 213 28.81 16.77 -21.89
N VAL A 214 29.50 16.68 -20.76
CA VAL A 214 30.95 16.64 -20.68
C VAL A 214 31.38 15.95 -19.39
N ASP A 215 32.46 15.16 -19.47
CA ASP A 215 33.07 14.47 -18.33
C ASP A 215 32.08 13.61 -17.51
N GLY A 216 31.16 12.90 -18.17
CA GLY A 216 30.20 12.02 -17.51
C GLY A 216 29.04 12.75 -16.83
N LYS A 217 28.72 13.98 -17.25
CA LYS A 217 27.69 14.83 -16.60
C LYS A 217 26.95 15.70 -17.60
N ALA A 218 25.66 15.90 -17.37
CA ALA A 218 24.92 17.00 -17.99
C ALA A 218 25.18 18.31 -17.22
N VAL A 219 25.74 19.30 -17.89
CA VAL A 219 26.13 20.60 -17.32
C VAL A 219 25.20 21.69 -17.81
N SER A 220 24.59 22.42 -16.88
CA SER A 220 23.75 23.59 -17.15
C SER A 220 24.44 24.89 -16.76
N THR A 221 24.36 25.91 -17.62
CA THR A 221 24.85 27.27 -17.35
C THR A 221 23.70 28.27 -17.45
N ALA A 222 23.00 28.49 -16.34
CA ALA A 222 21.83 29.37 -16.24
C ALA A 222 20.71 29.06 -17.27
N SER A 223 20.48 27.78 -17.56
CA SER A 223 19.50 27.33 -18.54
C SER A 223 18.07 27.48 -18.02
N THR A 224 17.15 27.96 -18.86
CA THR A 224 15.68 27.83 -18.70
C THR A 224 15.08 26.88 -19.74
N ALA A 225 15.92 26.15 -20.46
CA ALA A 225 15.52 25.16 -21.45
C ALA A 225 15.64 23.75 -20.87
N ASN A 226 15.09 22.78 -21.59
CA ASN A 226 15.01 21.40 -21.13
C ASN A 226 16.21 20.58 -21.59
N LEU A 227 16.63 19.62 -20.76
CA LEU A 227 17.43 18.49 -21.18
C LEU A 227 16.49 17.28 -21.28
N VAL A 228 16.30 16.74 -22.48
CA VAL A 228 15.20 15.81 -22.78
C VAL A 228 15.75 14.48 -23.27
N GLN A 229 15.21 13.38 -22.76
CA GLN A 229 15.30 12.08 -23.40
C GLN A 229 13.89 11.68 -23.82
N ASP A 230 13.70 11.59 -25.13
CA ASP A 230 12.45 11.20 -25.77
C ASP A 230 12.48 9.68 -25.92
N ASP A 231 11.60 8.98 -25.21
CA ASP A 231 11.56 7.53 -25.23
C ASP A 231 10.15 6.99 -24.93
N SER A 232 9.67 6.11 -25.81
CA SER A 232 8.38 5.42 -25.77
C SER A 232 8.18 4.47 -24.58
N VAL A 233 9.11 4.44 -23.62
CA VAL A 233 9.14 3.50 -22.50
C VAL A 233 8.42 4.01 -21.26
N ILE A 234 8.15 5.32 -21.16
CA ILE A 234 7.21 5.83 -20.16
C ILE A 234 5.82 5.93 -20.79
N SER A 235 4.78 5.54 -20.05
CA SER A 235 3.41 5.54 -20.54
C SER A 235 2.49 6.27 -19.58
N GLU A 236 1.43 6.86 -20.12
CA GLU A 236 0.43 7.59 -19.34
C GLU A 236 -0.11 6.78 -18.15
N ASP A 237 -0.36 7.45 -17.03
CA ASP A 237 -0.95 6.92 -15.80
C ASP A 237 -0.14 5.83 -15.09
N LYS A 238 1.08 5.55 -15.56
CA LYS A 238 2.03 4.65 -14.91
C LYS A 238 2.81 5.38 -13.82
N THR A 239 3.15 4.66 -12.76
CA THR A 239 3.94 5.21 -11.66
C THR A 239 5.40 4.79 -11.78
N TYR A 240 6.30 5.76 -11.67
CA TYR A 240 7.74 5.56 -11.79
C TYR A 240 8.48 6.09 -10.57
N ILE A 241 9.58 5.43 -10.22
CA ILE A 241 10.59 5.97 -9.31
C ILE A 241 11.76 6.53 -10.14
N VAL A 242 12.05 7.81 -9.93
CA VAL A 242 13.13 8.53 -10.59
C VAL A 242 14.21 8.84 -9.57
N THR A 243 15.46 8.47 -9.86
CA THR A 243 16.62 8.85 -9.04
C THR A 243 17.62 9.61 -9.90
N TYR A 244 18.19 10.68 -9.37
CA TYR A 244 19.20 11.50 -10.03
C TYR A 244 20.05 12.26 -9.01
N THR A 245 21.23 12.69 -9.41
CA THR A 245 22.14 13.44 -8.54
C THR A 245 22.45 14.81 -9.12
N ILE A 246 22.34 15.85 -8.28
CA ILE A 246 22.78 17.22 -8.58
C ILE A 246 24.10 17.49 -7.88
N SER A 247 25.08 17.98 -8.65
CA SER A 247 26.39 18.42 -8.16
C SER A 247 26.76 19.81 -8.70
N ASP A 248 27.74 20.47 -8.06
CA ASP A 248 28.21 21.82 -8.42
C ASP A 248 27.09 22.86 -8.61
N TYR A 249 26.00 22.75 -7.85
CA TYR A 249 24.90 23.72 -7.85
C TYR A 249 25.40 25.12 -7.48
N ALA A 250 25.07 26.10 -8.32
CA ALA A 250 25.50 27.49 -8.19
C ALA A 250 24.36 28.52 -8.32
N GLY A 251 23.15 28.12 -8.72
CA GLY A 251 21.99 29.01 -8.78
C GLY A 251 20.78 28.44 -9.54
N GLY A 252 19.63 29.09 -9.36
CA GLY A 252 18.35 28.73 -10.02
C GLY A 252 17.67 27.49 -9.44
N SER A 253 16.77 26.88 -10.21
CA SER A 253 16.12 25.61 -9.85
C SER A 253 15.93 24.74 -11.07
N VAL A 254 15.99 23.43 -10.84
CA VAL A 254 15.68 22.38 -11.83
C VAL A 254 14.67 21.41 -11.24
N ARG A 255 13.85 20.78 -12.06
CA ARG A 255 13.02 19.65 -11.65
C ARG A 255 12.99 18.61 -12.77
N VAL A 256 12.72 17.38 -12.41
CA VAL A 256 12.45 16.32 -13.38
C VAL A 256 10.97 16.29 -13.74
N GLU A 257 10.64 15.94 -14.98
CA GLU A 257 9.27 15.77 -15.46
C GLU A 257 9.15 14.46 -16.23
N LEU A 258 8.07 13.70 -15.97
CA LEU A 258 7.70 12.52 -16.76
C LEU A 258 6.58 12.90 -17.74
N GLY A 259 7.02 13.43 -18.87
CA GLY A 259 6.24 14.11 -19.88
C GLY A 259 6.22 15.60 -19.59
N ASN A 260 5.07 16.18 -19.28
CA ASN A 260 4.90 17.62 -19.15
C ASN A 260 4.82 18.12 -17.68
N ASP A 261 4.62 19.44 -17.52
CA ASP A 261 4.51 20.14 -16.23
C ASP A 261 3.50 19.51 -15.24
N SER A 262 2.45 18.83 -15.72
CA SER A 262 1.49 18.16 -14.84
C SER A 262 2.05 16.94 -14.10
N ALA A 263 3.17 16.39 -14.59
CA ALA A 263 3.91 15.26 -14.04
C ALA A 263 5.31 15.69 -13.57
N ALA A 264 5.43 16.92 -13.08
CA ALA A 264 6.67 17.48 -12.58
C ALA A 264 6.96 17.06 -11.13
N GLY A 265 8.22 16.74 -10.86
CA GLY A 265 8.75 16.54 -9.52
C GLY A 265 9.00 17.85 -8.77
N VAL A 266 9.64 17.72 -7.62
CA VAL A 266 9.98 18.81 -6.70
C VAL A 266 11.11 19.64 -7.30
N GLU A 267 10.94 20.97 -7.29
CA GLU A 267 12.02 21.89 -7.64
C GLU A 267 13.22 21.74 -6.71
N ARG A 268 14.39 21.49 -7.30
CA ARG A 268 15.67 21.33 -6.62
C ARG A 268 16.54 22.56 -6.83
N SER A 269 17.13 23.01 -5.73
CA SER A 269 18.01 24.18 -5.67
C SER A 269 19.19 23.91 -4.71
N SER A 270 19.66 22.66 -4.70
CA SER A 270 20.76 22.21 -3.86
C SER A 270 21.45 20.98 -4.46
N ASN A 271 22.68 20.71 -4.01
CA ASN A 271 23.37 19.46 -4.29
C ASN A 271 22.73 18.30 -3.51
N GLY A 272 22.71 17.12 -4.10
CA GLY A 272 22.22 15.90 -3.46
C GLY A 272 21.79 14.85 -4.47
N THR A 273 21.61 13.62 -3.97
CA THR A 273 20.90 12.57 -4.69
C THR A 273 19.44 12.62 -4.27
N PHE A 274 18.56 12.72 -5.26
CA PHE A 274 17.13 12.83 -5.06
C PHE A 274 16.44 11.60 -5.65
N THR A 275 15.42 11.13 -4.95
CA THR A 275 14.55 10.04 -5.38
C THR A 275 13.11 10.51 -5.24
N GLU A 276 12.34 10.39 -6.31
CA GLU A 276 10.98 10.88 -6.41
C GLU A 276 10.09 9.83 -7.06
N VAL A 277 8.84 9.73 -6.60
CA VAL A 277 7.82 8.88 -7.23
C VAL A 277 6.87 9.80 -8.00
N LEU A 278 6.71 9.55 -9.29
CA LEU A 278 5.93 10.38 -10.20
C LEU A 278 4.99 9.52 -11.05
N VAL A 279 3.80 10.05 -11.33
CA VAL A 279 2.88 9.46 -12.30
C VAL A 279 3.09 10.15 -13.64
N ALA A 280 3.39 9.38 -14.68
CA ALA A 280 3.66 9.94 -16.00
C ALA A 280 2.39 10.51 -16.64
N SER A 281 2.57 11.60 -17.36
CA SER A 281 1.52 12.21 -18.20
C SER A 281 1.42 11.54 -19.57
N ALA A 282 0.47 11.97 -20.41
CA ALA A 282 0.31 11.50 -21.79
C ALA A 282 1.53 11.69 -22.71
N ALA A 283 2.53 12.47 -22.29
CA ALA A 283 3.73 12.71 -23.07
C ALA A 283 4.83 11.69 -22.71
N GLU A 284 5.33 10.98 -23.71
CA GLU A 284 6.25 9.85 -23.57
C GLU A 284 7.72 10.29 -23.59
N PHE A 285 8.11 11.21 -22.71
CA PHE A 285 9.50 11.64 -22.57
C PHE A 285 9.85 12.02 -21.13
N ILE A 286 11.11 11.89 -20.74
CA ILE A 286 11.61 12.47 -19.49
C ILE A 286 12.40 13.73 -19.79
N GLN A 287 12.29 14.73 -18.91
CA GLN A 287 13.13 15.91 -19.01
C GLN A 287 13.55 16.49 -17.67
N PHE A 288 14.69 17.18 -17.69
CA PHE A 288 15.06 18.14 -16.65
C PHE A 288 14.73 19.55 -17.14
N ASP A 289 13.70 20.16 -16.55
CA ASP A 289 13.32 21.56 -16.77
C ASP A 289 14.20 22.46 -15.91
N GLY A 290 15.05 23.28 -16.55
CA GLY A 290 15.89 24.32 -15.91
C GLY A 290 15.10 25.51 -15.34
N ARG A 291 13.94 25.23 -14.74
CA ARG A 291 12.87 26.13 -14.30
C ARG A 291 13.23 27.59 -14.07
N THR A 292 14.21 27.88 -13.22
CA THR A 292 14.61 29.25 -12.88
C THR A 292 16.10 29.54 -13.15
N ALA A 293 16.53 29.35 -14.40
CA ALA A 293 17.92 29.59 -14.82
C ALA A 293 18.91 28.71 -14.04
N PHE A 294 18.68 27.40 -14.07
CA PHE A 294 19.48 26.42 -13.35
C PHE A 294 20.96 26.48 -13.74
N THR A 295 21.84 26.52 -12.75
CA THR A 295 23.30 26.38 -12.91
C THR A 295 23.79 25.28 -11.99
N GLY A 296 24.29 24.20 -12.58
CA GLY A 296 24.71 22.99 -11.87
C GLY A 296 24.93 21.83 -12.83
N LYS A 297 25.17 20.65 -12.26
CA LYS A 297 25.41 19.42 -13.01
C LYS A 297 24.46 18.31 -12.57
N ILE A 298 24.06 17.46 -13.50
CA ILE A 298 23.21 16.28 -13.27
C ILE A 298 23.96 15.02 -13.73
N ASP A 299 23.91 13.98 -12.91
CA ASP A 299 24.42 12.63 -13.21
C ASP A 299 23.59 11.55 -12.51
N ASN A 300 23.90 10.27 -12.80
CA ASN A 300 23.32 9.09 -12.16
C ASN A 300 21.77 9.04 -12.25
N VAL A 301 21.22 9.29 -13.43
CA VAL A 301 19.77 9.26 -13.68
C VAL A 301 19.31 7.83 -13.90
N SER A 302 18.27 7.39 -13.19
CA SER A 302 17.60 6.10 -13.39
C SER A 302 16.10 6.27 -13.26
N VAL A 303 15.32 5.56 -14.09
CA VAL A 303 13.85 5.54 -14.03
C VAL A 303 13.36 4.10 -14.10
N HIS A 304 12.58 3.70 -13.11
CA HIS A 304 11.96 2.39 -13.08
C HIS A 304 10.45 2.54 -12.93
N GLU A 305 9.67 1.77 -13.69
CA GLU A 305 8.25 1.56 -13.36
C GLU A 305 8.16 0.87 -12.01
N ILE A 306 7.19 1.25 -11.19
CA ILE A 306 6.94 0.61 -9.91
C ILE A 306 5.47 0.26 -9.76
N ILE A 307 5.21 -0.70 -8.89
CA ILE A 307 3.86 -1.02 -8.45
C ILE A 307 3.33 0.17 -7.62
N PRO A 308 2.20 0.79 -8.01
CA PRO A 308 1.66 1.95 -7.33
C PRO A 308 0.97 1.58 -6.02
N ALA A 309 0.70 2.60 -5.21
CA ALA A 309 -0.17 2.46 -4.06
C ALA A 309 -1.60 2.12 -4.47
N VAL A 310 -2.26 1.28 -3.67
CA VAL A 310 -3.66 0.91 -3.92
C VAL A 310 -4.57 2.10 -3.62
N THR A 311 -5.42 2.46 -4.59
CA THR A 311 -6.51 3.41 -4.34
C THR A 311 -7.74 2.66 -3.85
N ASN A 312 -8.05 2.81 -2.57
CA ASN A 312 -9.24 2.22 -1.95
C ASN A 312 -10.43 3.20 -2.02
N THR A 313 -11.53 2.81 -2.65
CA THR A 313 -12.73 3.65 -2.74
C THR A 313 -13.65 3.51 -1.53
N SER A 314 -13.95 2.28 -1.10
CA SER A 314 -14.89 1.99 -0.01
C SER A 314 -14.78 0.56 0.55
N VAL A 315 -13.63 -0.08 0.38
CA VAL A 315 -13.33 -1.38 0.99
C VAL A 315 -12.93 -1.15 2.44
N VAL A 316 -13.47 -1.96 3.34
CA VAL A 316 -13.19 -1.85 4.78
C VAL A 316 -12.65 -3.18 5.27
N SER A 317 -11.58 -3.14 6.06
CA SER A 317 -11.10 -4.35 6.71
C SER A 317 -12.01 -4.65 7.89
N VAL A 318 -12.57 -5.86 7.92
CA VAL A 318 -13.44 -6.33 9.00
C VAL A 318 -12.89 -7.61 9.60
N ARG A 319 -13.21 -7.86 10.87
CA ARG A 319 -12.86 -9.11 11.55
C ARG A 319 -13.85 -10.21 11.19
N ASP A 320 -13.35 -11.38 10.82
CA ASP A 320 -14.11 -12.61 10.64
C ASP A 320 -13.45 -13.76 11.39
N GLY A 321 -13.93 -14.02 12.62
CA GLY A 321 -13.28 -14.97 13.52
C GLY A 321 -11.88 -14.49 13.95
N SER A 322 -10.86 -15.31 13.68
CA SER A 322 -9.46 -15.02 14.04
C SER A 322 -8.71 -14.17 13.01
N ILE A 323 -9.29 -13.91 11.84
CA ILE A 323 -8.65 -13.12 10.78
C ILE A 323 -9.35 -11.79 10.57
N ARG A 324 -8.65 -10.87 9.90
CA ARG A 324 -9.26 -9.74 9.20
C ARG A 324 -9.34 -10.06 7.71
N ALA A 325 -10.29 -9.45 7.02
CA ALA A 325 -10.48 -9.59 5.59
C ALA A 325 -11.12 -8.32 5.00
N ASN A 326 -11.00 -8.17 3.69
CA ASN A 326 -11.52 -7.02 2.97
C ASN A 326 -13.01 -7.21 2.69
N TYR A 327 -13.84 -6.35 3.27
CA TYR A 327 -15.28 -6.34 3.03
C TYR A 327 -15.63 -5.47 1.82
N TYR A 328 -16.40 -6.06 0.92
CA TYR A 328 -16.96 -5.42 -0.26
C TYR A 328 -18.48 -5.35 -0.15
N ASN A 329 -19.03 -4.17 -0.45
CA ASN A 329 -20.42 -3.83 -0.18
C ASN A 329 -21.43 -4.19 -1.30
N GLY A 330 -20.97 -4.79 -2.41
CA GLY A 330 -21.83 -5.17 -3.53
C GLY A 330 -22.24 -4.05 -4.50
N SER A 331 -21.70 -2.84 -4.38
CA SER A 331 -22.14 -1.67 -5.17
C SER A 331 -21.04 -0.67 -5.52
N THR A 332 -20.09 -0.40 -4.62
CA THR A 332 -19.04 0.63 -4.85
C THR A 332 -17.66 0.24 -4.35
N SER A 333 -17.55 -0.82 -3.55
CA SER A 333 -16.28 -1.26 -2.98
C SER A 333 -15.34 -1.77 -4.08
N LYS A 334 -14.23 -1.06 -4.25
CA LYS A 334 -13.17 -1.37 -5.21
C LYS A 334 -11.80 -1.04 -4.60
N LEU A 335 -10.83 -1.91 -4.88
CA LEU A 335 -9.40 -1.58 -4.80
C LEU A 335 -8.87 -1.41 -6.21
N ASP A 336 -8.31 -0.23 -6.49
CA ASP A 336 -7.57 0.02 -7.71
C ASP A 336 -6.08 -0.21 -7.46
N CYS A 337 -5.52 -1.25 -8.07
CA CYS A 337 -4.13 -1.62 -7.89
C CYS A 337 -3.21 -1.01 -8.96
N GLY A 338 -3.74 -0.19 -9.88
CA GLY A 338 -2.96 0.35 -11.01
C GLY A 338 -2.82 -0.61 -12.19
N ASN A 339 -2.10 -0.19 -13.23
CA ASN A 339 -2.02 -0.86 -14.54
C ASN A 339 -0.62 -1.41 -14.85
N TYR A 340 0.18 -1.76 -13.85
CA TYR A 340 1.59 -2.11 -14.03
C TYR A 340 1.85 -3.47 -14.73
N ASP A 341 0.81 -4.30 -14.91
CA ASP A 341 0.85 -5.53 -15.71
C ASP A 341 -0.47 -5.66 -16.48
N ASP A 342 -0.41 -6.04 -17.76
CA ASP A 342 -1.60 -6.17 -18.61
C ASP A 342 -2.34 -7.51 -18.41
N LEU A 343 -1.81 -8.37 -17.55
CA LEU A 343 -2.25 -9.71 -17.21
C LEU A 343 -2.38 -10.65 -18.42
N THR A 344 -1.55 -10.46 -19.45
CA THR A 344 -1.41 -11.40 -20.57
C THR A 344 -0.44 -12.54 -20.24
N GLY A 345 -0.25 -13.45 -21.20
CA GLY A 345 0.59 -14.63 -21.03
C GLY A 345 0.06 -15.62 -20.00
N GLU A 346 0.94 -16.48 -19.48
CA GLU A 346 0.58 -17.45 -18.46
C GLU A 346 0.42 -16.77 -17.09
N LYS A 347 -0.70 -17.04 -16.40
CA LYS A 347 -0.98 -16.48 -15.08
C LYS A 347 -1.67 -17.49 -14.19
N SER A 348 -1.34 -17.47 -12.91
CA SER A 348 -2.13 -18.14 -11.87
C SER A 348 -2.71 -17.12 -10.92
N ILE A 349 -3.99 -17.28 -10.59
CA ILE A 349 -4.72 -16.34 -9.75
C ILE A 349 -5.32 -17.11 -8.58
N LEU A 350 -5.14 -16.59 -7.37
CA LEU A 350 -5.66 -17.16 -6.14
C LEU A 350 -6.45 -16.10 -5.38
N ALA A 351 -7.56 -16.48 -4.76
CA ALA A 351 -8.31 -15.59 -3.88
C ALA A 351 -9.06 -16.42 -2.83
N TRP A 352 -8.90 -16.08 -1.54
CA TRP A 352 -9.87 -16.51 -0.54
C TRP A 352 -11.10 -15.61 -0.68
N VAL A 353 -12.27 -16.21 -0.80
CA VAL A 353 -13.53 -15.47 -0.91
C VAL A 353 -14.61 -16.07 -0.01
N LYS A 354 -15.43 -15.19 0.56
CA LYS A 354 -16.62 -15.53 1.34
C LYS A 354 -17.80 -14.72 0.78
N PRO A 355 -18.46 -15.20 -0.29
CA PRO A 355 -19.57 -14.48 -0.90
C PRO A 355 -20.78 -14.45 0.04
N TYR A 356 -21.47 -13.33 0.12
CA TYR A 356 -22.73 -13.18 0.87
C TYR A 356 -23.96 -13.18 -0.05
N SER A 357 -23.76 -12.93 -1.34
CA SER A 357 -24.79 -13.02 -2.38
C SER A 357 -24.15 -13.38 -3.73
N GLY A 358 -24.96 -13.56 -4.77
CA GLY A 358 -24.49 -13.73 -6.15
C GLY A 358 -23.95 -12.46 -6.81
N GLY A 359 -23.90 -11.33 -6.09
CA GLY A 359 -23.47 -10.01 -6.60
C GLY A 359 -24.56 -9.20 -7.31
N GLY A 360 -24.19 -7.99 -7.74
CA GLY A 360 -25.08 -7.06 -8.46
C GLY A 360 -25.47 -7.57 -9.86
N ASN A 361 -26.70 -7.31 -10.31
CA ASN A 361 -27.18 -7.72 -11.64
C ASN A 361 -27.00 -9.23 -11.94
N GLY A 362 -26.97 -10.08 -10.92
CA GLY A 362 -26.84 -11.52 -11.04
C GLY A 362 -25.41 -12.05 -11.19
N ALA A 363 -24.39 -11.18 -11.05
CA ALA A 363 -22.98 -11.58 -10.99
C ALA A 363 -22.16 -10.66 -10.07
N GLY A 364 -21.22 -11.23 -9.32
CA GLY A 364 -20.36 -10.46 -8.42
C GLY A 364 -18.92 -10.52 -8.90
N ARG A 365 -18.31 -9.37 -9.16
CA ARG A 365 -16.93 -9.27 -9.63
C ARG A 365 -15.96 -9.28 -8.48
N ILE A 366 -15.07 -10.28 -8.49
CA ILE A 366 -14.01 -10.46 -7.49
C ILE A 366 -12.75 -9.75 -7.98
N PHE A 367 -12.44 -9.89 -9.27
CA PHE A 367 -11.21 -9.36 -9.86
C PHE A 367 -11.44 -8.98 -11.32
N SER A 368 -10.83 -7.88 -11.79
CA SER A 368 -10.89 -7.51 -13.21
C SER A 368 -9.75 -6.58 -13.63
N ASN A 369 -9.26 -6.71 -14.86
CA ASN A 369 -8.54 -5.63 -15.56
C ASN A 369 -9.25 -5.20 -16.86
N GLY A 370 -10.57 -5.44 -16.92
CA GLY A 370 -11.40 -5.22 -18.10
C GLY A 370 -11.36 -6.34 -19.15
N LYS A 371 -10.35 -7.23 -19.11
CA LYS A 371 -10.26 -8.42 -19.98
C LYS A 371 -10.20 -9.72 -19.19
N LEU A 372 -9.22 -9.85 -18.31
CA LEU A 372 -9.22 -10.92 -17.31
C LEU A 372 -10.27 -10.53 -16.26
N GLU A 373 -11.34 -11.32 -16.11
CA GLU A 373 -12.32 -11.13 -15.04
C GLU A 373 -12.55 -12.42 -14.28
N ILE A 374 -12.64 -12.33 -12.95
CA ILE A 374 -13.11 -13.40 -12.07
C ILE A 374 -14.42 -12.94 -11.44
N ILE A 375 -15.46 -13.74 -11.61
CA ILE A 375 -16.77 -13.44 -11.04
C ILE A 375 -17.34 -14.66 -10.31
N ILE A 376 -18.18 -14.37 -9.32
CA ILE A 376 -19.24 -15.27 -8.89
C ILE A 376 -20.42 -15.09 -9.86
N ALA A 377 -20.96 -16.23 -10.31
CA ALA A 377 -22.08 -16.39 -11.24
C ALA A 377 -21.77 -16.28 -12.74
N PRO A 378 -21.14 -17.32 -13.31
CA PRO A 378 -21.52 -17.67 -14.66
C PRO A 378 -21.65 -19.19 -14.86
N SER A 379 -22.85 -19.74 -15.08
CA SER A 379 -23.01 -20.75 -16.13
C SER A 379 -23.84 -20.07 -17.20
N SER A 380 -23.28 -19.92 -18.38
CA SER A 380 -23.69 -18.90 -19.36
C SER A 380 -25.18 -18.84 -19.78
N LEU A 381 -26.09 -19.75 -19.39
CA LEU A 381 -27.48 -19.77 -19.88
C LEU A 381 -28.59 -20.31 -18.94
N ASP A 382 -28.31 -20.75 -17.72
CA ASP A 382 -29.20 -21.71 -17.02
C ASP A 382 -29.36 -21.54 -15.50
N GLY A 383 -28.76 -20.51 -14.90
CA GLY A 383 -29.04 -20.11 -13.51
C GLY A 383 -28.37 -20.97 -12.44
N THR A 384 -27.25 -21.64 -12.77
CA THR A 384 -26.43 -22.32 -11.77
C THR A 384 -25.40 -21.37 -11.16
N ASN A 385 -24.98 -21.65 -9.92
CA ASN A 385 -24.02 -20.82 -9.19
C ASN A 385 -22.61 -21.44 -9.24
N VAL A 386 -21.70 -20.80 -9.98
CA VAL A 386 -20.28 -21.18 -10.05
C VAL A 386 -19.35 -19.97 -9.93
N TYR A 387 -18.06 -20.21 -9.75
CA TYR A 387 -17.01 -19.22 -9.95
C TYR A 387 -16.44 -19.38 -11.35
N GLY A 388 -16.22 -18.27 -12.06
CA GLY A 388 -15.71 -18.32 -13.43
C GLY A 388 -14.63 -17.28 -13.70
N LEU A 389 -13.73 -17.63 -14.62
CA LEU A 389 -12.72 -16.74 -15.18
C LEU A 389 -12.91 -16.59 -16.69
N THR A 390 -12.90 -15.35 -17.17
CA THR A 390 -12.74 -15.02 -18.60
C THR A 390 -11.43 -14.27 -18.81
N SER A 391 -10.91 -14.34 -20.03
CA SER A 391 -9.67 -13.67 -20.47
C SER A 391 -9.90 -12.63 -21.56
N ALA A 392 -11.16 -12.41 -21.94
CA ALA A 392 -11.56 -11.54 -23.04
C ALA A 392 -12.63 -10.48 -22.66
N GLY A 393 -13.00 -10.38 -21.38
CA GLY A 393 -14.08 -9.52 -20.90
C GLY A 393 -15.48 -10.09 -21.17
N GLY A 394 -15.60 -11.41 -21.34
CA GLY A 394 -16.86 -12.13 -21.54
C GLY A 394 -16.81 -13.15 -22.69
N GLY A 395 -17.97 -13.77 -22.97
CA GLY A 395 -18.14 -14.77 -24.03
C GLY A 395 -17.79 -16.19 -23.57
N ALA A 396 -16.49 -16.49 -23.43
CA ALA A 396 -16.00 -17.79 -22.97
C ALA A 396 -15.51 -17.71 -21.51
N TRP A 397 -15.84 -18.73 -20.74
CA TRP A 397 -15.61 -18.80 -19.30
C TRP A 397 -15.08 -20.19 -18.93
N ALA A 398 -14.01 -20.21 -18.14
CA ALA A 398 -13.59 -21.41 -17.42
C ALA A 398 -14.23 -21.37 -16.02
N GLU A 399 -14.99 -22.41 -15.69
CA GLU A 399 -15.92 -22.41 -14.56
C GLU A 399 -15.61 -23.57 -13.59
N THR A 400 -15.92 -23.38 -12.31
CA THR A 400 -16.02 -24.50 -11.37
C THR A 400 -17.16 -25.45 -11.75
N ALA A 401 -17.27 -26.61 -11.11
CA ALA A 401 -18.46 -27.45 -11.23
C ALA A 401 -19.75 -26.69 -10.82
N ASP A 402 -20.88 -27.08 -11.38
CA ASP A 402 -22.18 -26.45 -11.11
C ASP A 402 -22.55 -26.46 -9.62
N ASN A 403 -23.15 -25.36 -9.17
CA ASN A 403 -23.77 -25.24 -7.83
C ASN A 403 -22.83 -25.50 -6.65
N VAL A 404 -21.55 -25.15 -6.79
CA VAL A 404 -20.54 -25.30 -5.73
C VAL A 404 -20.54 -24.17 -4.71
N ILE A 405 -21.17 -23.04 -5.02
CA ILE A 405 -21.13 -21.85 -4.16
C ILE A 405 -21.94 -22.09 -2.88
N THR A 406 -21.27 -21.94 -1.74
CA THR A 406 -21.91 -21.86 -0.43
C THR A 406 -21.72 -20.46 0.16
N PHE A 407 -22.79 -19.69 0.23
CA PHE A 407 -22.74 -18.36 0.82
C PHE A 407 -22.32 -18.39 2.29
N PHE A 408 -21.67 -17.30 2.73
CA PHE A 408 -21.15 -17.10 4.08
C PHE A 408 -20.10 -18.14 4.52
N LYS A 409 -19.47 -18.84 3.58
CA LYS A 409 -18.35 -19.75 3.83
C LYS A 409 -17.15 -19.35 3.01
N TRP A 410 -15.97 -19.43 3.63
CA TRP A 410 -14.71 -19.24 2.94
C TRP A 410 -14.45 -20.39 1.98
N VAL A 411 -13.96 -20.04 0.79
CA VAL A 411 -13.36 -20.96 -0.16
C VAL A 411 -12.10 -20.34 -0.72
N LEU A 412 -11.12 -21.17 -1.08
CA LEU A 412 -9.99 -20.75 -1.90
C LEU A 412 -10.32 -21.00 -3.36
N LEU A 413 -10.36 -19.94 -4.15
CA LEU A 413 -10.36 -20.02 -5.60
C LEU A 413 -8.93 -20.06 -6.11
N GLY A 414 -8.68 -20.93 -7.07
CA GLY A 414 -7.43 -21.00 -7.80
C GLY A 414 -7.69 -21.14 -9.29
N PHE A 415 -6.94 -20.40 -10.10
CA PHE A 415 -6.98 -20.48 -11.56
C PHE A 415 -5.57 -20.60 -12.07
N SER A 416 -5.35 -21.44 -13.08
CA SER A 416 -4.11 -21.48 -13.84
C SER A 416 -4.45 -21.40 -15.32
N ARG A 417 -4.10 -20.26 -15.93
CA ARG A 417 -4.45 -19.90 -17.30
C ARG A 417 -3.19 -19.82 -18.15
N GLU A 418 -3.18 -20.62 -19.20
CA GLU A 418 -2.19 -20.64 -20.27
C GLU A 418 -2.21 -19.35 -21.10
N SER A 419 -1.14 -19.10 -21.85
CA SER A 419 -1.04 -17.93 -22.74
C SER A 419 -2.09 -17.90 -23.87
N ASP A 420 -2.69 -19.05 -24.21
CA ASP A 420 -3.74 -19.16 -25.23
C ASP A 420 -5.17 -19.06 -24.67
N GLY A 421 -5.33 -18.96 -23.35
CA GLY A 421 -6.63 -18.92 -22.67
C GLY A 421 -7.17 -20.28 -22.21
N THR A 422 -6.40 -21.36 -22.36
CA THR A 422 -6.71 -22.64 -21.72
C THR A 422 -6.55 -22.51 -20.20
N THR A 423 -7.57 -22.86 -19.43
CA THR A 423 -7.65 -22.60 -17.99
C THR A 423 -8.11 -23.82 -17.21
N ASN A 424 -7.41 -24.10 -16.11
CA ASN A 424 -7.86 -25.01 -15.08
C ASN A 424 -8.35 -24.23 -13.84
N VAL A 425 -9.51 -24.62 -13.32
CA VAL A 425 -10.15 -24.00 -12.15
C VAL A 425 -10.08 -24.93 -10.95
N TYR A 426 -9.68 -24.40 -9.81
CA TYR A 426 -9.50 -25.12 -8.55
C TYR A 426 -10.35 -24.48 -7.47
N LEU A 427 -11.08 -25.32 -6.72
CA LEU A 427 -11.82 -24.93 -5.54
C LEU A 427 -11.26 -25.68 -4.33
N ASN A 428 -10.80 -24.95 -3.33
CA ASN A 428 -10.16 -25.51 -2.14
C ASN A 428 -9.00 -26.47 -2.51
N GLY A 429 -8.20 -26.06 -3.50
CA GLY A 429 -7.04 -26.81 -3.96
C GLY A 429 -7.33 -28.02 -4.87
N VAL A 430 -8.60 -28.33 -5.15
CA VAL A 430 -9.01 -29.46 -6.00
C VAL A 430 -9.56 -28.93 -7.32
N LEU A 431 -9.19 -29.56 -8.44
CA LEU A 431 -9.76 -29.24 -9.76
C LEU A 431 -11.29 -29.33 -9.69
N SER A 432 -11.97 -28.28 -10.15
CA SER A 432 -13.43 -28.15 -10.11
C SER A 432 -13.92 -27.74 -11.49
N GLY A 433 -14.88 -28.48 -12.04
CA GLY A 433 -15.26 -28.38 -13.45
C GLY A 433 -14.45 -29.33 -14.33
N SER A 434 -14.47 -29.10 -15.64
CA SER A 434 -13.62 -29.86 -16.57
C SER A 434 -12.19 -29.34 -16.55
N ALA A 435 -11.23 -30.18 -16.90
CA ALA A 435 -9.87 -29.72 -17.15
C ALA A 435 -9.79 -28.92 -18.46
N ASP A 436 -8.80 -28.04 -18.56
CA ASP A 436 -8.36 -27.37 -19.79
C ASP A 436 -9.51 -26.63 -20.52
N GLN A 437 -10.29 -25.86 -19.76
CA GLN A 437 -11.42 -25.11 -20.28
C GLN A 437 -10.97 -23.86 -21.03
N ALA A 438 -11.69 -23.47 -22.07
CA ALA A 438 -11.43 -22.20 -22.76
C ALA A 438 -12.00 -21.01 -21.96
N SER A 439 -11.15 -20.08 -21.53
CA SER A 439 -11.57 -18.81 -20.93
C SER A 439 -11.64 -17.64 -21.92
N GLY A 440 -11.53 -17.94 -23.22
CA GLY A 440 -11.46 -16.93 -24.29
C GLY A 440 -10.04 -16.50 -24.61
N THR A 441 -9.86 -15.83 -25.75
CA THR A 441 -8.55 -15.38 -26.22
C THR A 441 -7.98 -14.34 -25.27
N VAL A 442 -6.77 -14.60 -24.75
CA VAL A 442 -6.06 -13.68 -23.86
C VAL A 442 -5.85 -12.32 -24.54
N ALA A 443 -6.29 -11.26 -23.88
CA ALA A 443 -6.16 -9.88 -24.35
C ALA A 443 -5.59 -8.99 -23.24
N ALA A 444 -4.80 -7.99 -23.64
CA ALA A 444 -4.25 -6.99 -22.73
C ALA A 444 -5.34 -6.23 -22.00
N GLY A 445 -5.16 -6.04 -20.70
CA GLY A 445 -6.07 -5.27 -19.84
C GLY A 445 -6.38 -3.89 -20.44
N THR A 446 -7.64 -3.48 -20.31
CA THR A 446 -8.11 -2.16 -20.77
C THR A 446 -8.41 -1.20 -19.62
N THR A 447 -8.26 -1.69 -18.39
CA THR A 447 -8.34 -0.89 -17.17
C THR A 447 -7.19 -1.28 -16.25
N ASN A 448 -7.03 -0.55 -15.16
CA ASN A 448 -6.20 -0.98 -14.04
C ASN A 448 -6.63 -2.36 -13.53
N ILE A 449 -5.77 -3.01 -12.77
CA ILE A 449 -6.05 -4.22 -12.00
C ILE A 449 -6.94 -3.85 -10.83
N LEU A 450 -8.18 -4.35 -10.84
CA LEU A 450 -9.21 -4.04 -9.87
C LEU A 450 -9.58 -5.28 -9.05
N ILE A 451 -9.83 -5.08 -7.77
CA ILE A 451 -10.42 -6.08 -6.88
C ILE A 451 -11.76 -5.54 -6.39
N GLY A 452 -12.81 -6.35 -6.48
CA GLY A 452 -14.20 -5.94 -6.28
C GLY A 452 -14.82 -5.29 -7.51
N ASP A 453 -15.53 -4.18 -7.30
CA ASP A 453 -16.29 -3.53 -8.37
C ASP A 453 -15.39 -2.85 -9.42
N ARG A 454 -15.91 -2.67 -10.64
CA ARG A 454 -15.22 -1.90 -11.70
C ARG A 454 -15.71 -0.46 -11.72
N ASP A 455 -17.02 -0.30 -11.72
CA ASP A 455 -17.77 0.96 -11.79
C ASP A 455 -18.95 0.86 -10.82
N ALA A 456 -19.48 1.99 -10.34
CA ALA A 456 -20.60 1.96 -9.40
C ALA A 456 -21.79 1.16 -9.96
N ASP A 457 -22.26 0.19 -9.17
CA ASP A 457 -23.36 -0.74 -9.45
C ASP A 457 -23.13 -1.69 -10.66
N ASP A 458 -21.90 -1.82 -11.17
CA ASP A 458 -21.56 -2.77 -12.24
C ASP A 458 -21.08 -4.11 -11.70
N ARG A 459 -22.03 -4.96 -11.27
CA ARG A 459 -21.72 -6.34 -10.79
C ARG A 459 -20.88 -6.35 -9.51
N GLY A 460 -21.11 -5.42 -8.60
CA GLY A 460 -20.38 -5.37 -7.33
C GLY A 460 -20.46 -6.68 -6.54
N PHE A 461 -19.30 -7.15 -6.06
CA PHE A 461 -19.21 -8.29 -5.14
C PHE A 461 -19.62 -7.89 -3.72
N LEU A 462 -20.51 -8.68 -3.13
CA LEU A 462 -20.91 -8.54 -1.73
C LEU A 462 -20.35 -9.72 -0.94
N GLY A 463 -19.39 -9.46 -0.07
CA GLY A 463 -18.73 -10.50 0.69
C GLY A 463 -17.39 -10.07 1.27
N LEU A 464 -16.60 -11.06 1.69
CA LEU A 464 -15.21 -10.87 2.07
C LEU A 464 -14.28 -11.45 1.01
N GLU A 465 -13.18 -10.77 0.75
CA GLU A 465 -12.06 -11.30 -0.02
C GLU A 465 -10.77 -11.13 0.78
N ASP A 466 -9.84 -12.07 0.60
CA ASP A 466 -8.56 -12.03 1.28
C ASP A 466 -7.47 -12.79 0.50
N GLN A 467 -6.22 -12.42 0.74
CA GLN A 467 -5.03 -12.96 0.07
C GLN A 467 -5.17 -13.16 -1.46
N ILE A 468 -5.68 -12.15 -2.15
CA ILE A 468 -5.75 -12.12 -3.62
C ILE A 468 -4.32 -12.06 -4.17
N ARG A 469 -3.95 -13.03 -4.99
CA ARG A 469 -2.61 -13.19 -5.55
C ARG A 469 -2.66 -13.42 -7.05
N VAL A 470 -1.72 -12.81 -7.77
CA VAL A 470 -1.44 -13.12 -9.18
C VAL A 470 0.01 -13.52 -9.30
N GLU A 471 0.25 -14.73 -9.82
CA GLU A 471 1.57 -15.28 -10.12
C GLU A 471 1.80 -15.24 -11.63
N ASN A 472 3.01 -14.91 -12.05
CA ASN A 472 3.47 -15.01 -13.42
C ASN A 472 3.83 -16.48 -13.72
N GLY A 473 3.07 -17.13 -14.59
CA GLY A 473 3.19 -18.57 -14.87
C GLY A 473 2.15 -19.44 -14.16
N LEU A 474 2.35 -20.75 -14.27
CA LEU A 474 1.35 -21.76 -13.93
C LEU A 474 1.66 -22.49 -12.64
N LEU A 475 0.73 -22.41 -11.69
CA LEU A 475 0.69 -23.29 -10.54
C LEU A 475 0.12 -24.65 -10.94
N THR A 476 0.81 -25.70 -10.54
CA THR A 476 0.34 -27.07 -10.68
C THR A 476 -0.81 -27.36 -9.72
N ALA A 477 -1.62 -28.39 -10.01
CA ALA A 477 -2.66 -28.87 -9.11
C ALA A 477 -2.12 -29.19 -7.69
N GLN A 478 -0.89 -29.69 -7.59
CA GLN A 478 -0.25 -29.96 -6.30
C GLN A 478 0.03 -28.67 -5.51
N GLN A 479 0.47 -27.61 -6.19
CA GLN A 479 0.73 -26.31 -5.55
C GLN A 479 -0.57 -25.66 -5.07
N HIS A 480 -1.65 -25.71 -5.86
CA HIS A 480 -2.98 -25.26 -5.42
C HIS A 480 -3.44 -25.99 -4.14
N MET A 481 -3.28 -27.32 -4.09
CA MET A 481 -3.60 -28.12 -2.89
C MET A 481 -2.71 -27.79 -1.68
N GLN A 482 -1.41 -27.56 -1.89
CA GLN A 482 -0.47 -27.20 -0.84
C GLN A 482 -0.83 -25.84 -0.22
N ILE A 483 -1.14 -24.84 -1.05
CA ILE A 483 -1.58 -23.52 -0.62
C ILE A 483 -2.84 -23.65 0.23
N PHE A 484 -3.90 -24.31 -0.29
CA PHE A 484 -5.14 -24.55 0.46
C PHE A 484 -4.87 -25.19 1.83
N THR A 485 -4.09 -26.27 1.86
CA THR A 485 -3.83 -27.02 3.09
C THR A 485 -3.09 -26.19 4.13
N SER A 486 -2.16 -25.34 3.71
CA SER A 486 -1.39 -24.47 4.60
C SER A 486 -2.19 -23.30 5.16
N GLU A 487 -3.23 -22.85 4.46
CA GLU A 487 -3.97 -21.62 4.79
C GLU A 487 -5.35 -21.88 5.40
N ARG A 488 -6.02 -22.99 5.09
CA ARG A 488 -7.42 -23.26 5.49
C ARG A 488 -7.70 -23.12 6.99
N GLY A 489 -6.71 -23.40 7.84
CA GLY A 489 -6.83 -23.30 9.29
C GLY A 489 -7.11 -21.89 9.78
N GLN A 490 -6.78 -20.86 8.98
CA GLN A 490 -7.05 -19.45 9.27
C GLN A 490 -8.52 -19.08 8.98
N TYR A 491 -9.16 -19.80 8.05
CA TYR A 491 -10.48 -19.47 7.49
C TYR A 491 -11.60 -20.34 8.07
N ASN A 492 -11.30 -21.20 9.06
CA ASN A 492 -12.23 -22.17 9.66
C ASN A 492 -12.86 -23.13 8.62
N VAL A 493 -12.06 -23.58 7.64
CA VAL A 493 -12.47 -24.49 6.54
C VAL A 493 -11.84 -25.87 6.67
#